data_AF-A0A2A4QUK7-F1
#
_entry.id   AF-A0A2A4QUK7-F1
#
_cell.length_a   1.000
_cell.length_b   1.000
_cell.length_c   1.000
_cell.angle_alpha   90.00
_cell.angle_beta   90.00
_cell.angle_gamma   90.00
#
_symmetry.space_group_name_H-M   'P 1'
#
loop_
_entity.id
_entity.type
_entity.pdbx_description
1 polymer ?
#
loop_
_entity_poly.entity_id
_entity_poly.type
_entity_poly.pdbx_seq_one_letter_code
_entity_poly.pdbx_strand_id
1 'polypeptide(L)'
;MTKLFTLLLLVFSLSSYAQKNAMNEITNLVLNTKIEIDNSLSIELTRFSHKKATSDKQASVASAHLIFFQGEREYELMISIYESADSISYEKEYESIHWNEYTVKLKHISYNESIDVVITKNDTLINKNIPLDKNQLLDQANKIITSKYARFVFDPLLYEITAWKNSEKTIVKYRRIIKFTPLDKKDENLDYDFEVNLTNQHVSPFDFWGLDRFYFPTIEEQEKINFIIKAFGLPRFGFNNSIVEGPDMYSIYIDNEIAFGRYFLDKTTGKECMGSIEGSYATMPDFPEFINADPLIEIKE
;
A
#
# COMPACT_ATOMS: atom_id res chain seq x y z
N MET A 1 7.85 -16.01 -31.48
CA MET A 1 8.13 -15.66 -30.07
C MET A 1 6.93 -15.07 -29.32
N THR A 2 6.07 -14.27 -29.95
CA THR A 2 4.89 -13.67 -29.31
C THR A 2 3.87 -14.67 -28.74
N LYS A 3 3.59 -15.79 -29.43
CA LYS A 3 2.63 -16.81 -28.96
C LYS A 3 3.06 -17.55 -27.68
N LEU A 4 4.37 -17.69 -27.44
CA LEU A 4 4.89 -18.35 -26.23
C LEU A 4 4.76 -17.42 -25.01
N PHE A 5 4.92 -16.12 -25.22
CA PHE A 5 4.81 -15.11 -24.16
C PHE A 5 3.36 -14.92 -23.68
N THR A 6 2.38 -14.99 -24.59
CA THR A 6 0.96 -14.92 -24.24
C THR A 6 0.49 -16.14 -23.46
N LEU A 7 1.01 -17.34 -23.79
CA LEU A 7 0.73 -18.56 -23.06
C LEU A 7 1.28 -18.51 -21.62
N LEU A 8 2.50 -17.98 -21.45
CA LEU A 8 3.12 -17.82 -20.14
C LEU A 8 2.32 -16.87 -19.24
N LEU A 9 1.91 -15.71 -19.77
CA LEU A 9 1.07 -14.73 -19.05
C LEU A 9 -0.29 -15.30 -18.63
N LEU A 10 -0.87 -16.21 -19.43
CA LEU A 10 -2.15 -16.85 -19.13
C LEU A 10 -2.00 -17.95 -18.04
N VAL A 11 -0.85 -18.63 -17.98
CA VAL A 11 -0.54 -19.58 -16.89
C VAL A 11 -0.34 -18.86 -15.55
N PHE A 12 0.32 -17.70 -15.54
CA PHE A 12 0.53 -16.91 -14.31
C PHE A 12 -0.75 -16.20 -13.80
N SER A 13 -1.66 -15.81 -14.68
CA SER A 13 -2.94 -15.21 -14.26
C SER A 13 -3.92 -16.26 -13.71
N LEU A 14 -3.90 -17.49 -14.25
CA LEU A 14 -4.67 -18.61 -13.70
C LEU A 14 -4.14 -19.08 -12.34
N SER A 15 -2.81 -19.09 -12.12
CA SER A 15 -2.24 -19.46 -10.82
C SER A 15 -2.61 -18.47 -9.71
N SER A 16 -2.61 -17.18 -10.05
CA SER A 16 -2.98 -16.10 -9.11
C SER A 16 -4.46 -16.13 -8.75
N TYR A 17 -5.33 -16.49 -9.70
CA TYR A 17 -6.77 -16.64 -9.46
C TYR A 17 -7.10 -17.92 -8.67
N ALA A 18 -6.36 -19.01 -8.90
CA ALA A 18 -6.49 -20.25 -8.12
C ALA A 18 -6.07 -20.05 -6.66
N GLN A 19 -5.00 -19.28 -6.39
CA GLN A 19 -4.57 -18.97 -5.02
C GLN A 19 -5.61 -18.19 -4.21
N LYS A 20 -6.35 -17.26 -4.85
CA LYS A 20 -7.34 -16.45 -4.14
C LYS A 20 -8.57 -17.24 -3.66
N ASN A 21 -8.86 -18.39 -4.28
CA ASN A 21 -9.97 -19.26 -3.89
C ASN A 21 -9.56 -20.40 -2.94
N ALA A 22 -8.26 -20.64 -2.71
CA ALA A 22 -7.76 -21.68 -1.82
C ALA A 22 -7.93 -21.33 -0.31
N MET A 23 -8.13 -20.06 0.05
CA MET A 23 -8.18 -19.61 1.46
C MET A 23 -9.48 -19.96 2.22
N ASN A 24 -10.33 -20.83 1.69
CA ASN A 24 -11.43 -21.43 2.43
C ASN A 24 -11.48 -22.96 2.22
N GLU A 25 -10.43 -23.53 1.64
CA GLU A 25 -10.34 -24.96 1.38
C GLU A 25 -10.01 -25.70 2.68
N ILE A 26 -10.58 -26.89 2.83
CA ILE A 26 -10.27 -27.78 3.95
C ILE A 26 -8.84 -28.28 3.72
N THR A 27 -7.94 -27.94 4.63
CA THR A 27 -6.55 -28.37 4.60
C THR A 27 -6.37 -29.56 5.52
N ASN A 28 -5.92 -30.68 4.99
CA ASN A 28 -5.54 -31.85 5.78
C ASN A 28 -4.10 -31.70 6.27
N LEU A 29 -3.91 -31.58 7.58
CA LEU A 29 -2.59 -31.50 8.21
C LEU A 29 -2.17 -32.89 8.71
N VAL A 30 -1.05 -33.39 8.20
CA VAL A 30 -0.43 -34.64 8.63
C VAL A 30 0.68 -34.34 9.63
N LEU A 31 0.83 -35.20 10.64
CA LEU A 31 1.83 -35.03 11.69
C LEU A 31 3.25 -34.84 11.12
N ASN A 32 3.98 -33.85 11.65
CA ASN A 32 5.33 -33.44 11.25
C ASN A 32 5.48 -33.12 9.76
N THR A 33 4.37 -32.72 9.11
CA THR A 33 4.37 -32.26 7.72
C THR A 33 4.04 -30.79 7.68
N LYS A 34 4.97 -30.00 7.16
CA LYS A 34 4.79 -28.57 6.92
C LYS A 34 4.05 -28.34 5.61
N ILE A 35 2.97 -27.57 5.67
CA ILE A 35 2.12 -27.23 4.51
C ILE A 35 2.16 -25.72 4.33
N GLU A 36 2.42 -25.28 3.10
CA GLU A 36 2.36 -23.86 2.71
C GLU A 36 0.90 -23.46 2.46
N ILE A 37 0.44 -22.41 3.13
CA ILE A 37 -0.92 -21.89 3.00
C ILE A 37 -0.95 -20.76 1.97
N ASP A 38 0.01 -19.85 2.06
CA ASP A 38 0.28 -18.81 1.07
C ASP A 38 1.77 -18.44 1.10
N ASN A 39 2.18 -17.49 0.26
CA ASN A 39 3.57 -17.06 0.14
C ASN A 39 4.18 -16.49 1.45
N SER A 40 3.36 -16.25 2.48
CA SER A 40 3.76 -15.65 3.75
C SER A 40 3.54 -16.55 4.96
N LEU A 41 2.78 -17.64 4.82
CA LEU A 41 2.40 -18.51 5.93
C LEU A 41 2.53 -19.99 5.57
N SER A 42 3.15 -20.73 6.47
CA SER A 42 3.09 -22.19 6.49
C SER A 42 2.73 -22.70 7.89
N ILE A 43 2.19 -23.92 7.95
CA ILE A 43 1.65 -24.53 9.15
C ILE A 43 2.14 -25.98 9.27
N GLU A 44 2.39 -26.43 10.49
CA GLU A 44 2.78 -27.80 10.78
C GLU A 44 2.01 -28.32 12.00
N LEU A 45 1.49 -29.54 11.90
CA LEU A 45 0.93 -30.28 13.02
C LEU A 45 2.05 -31.05 13.72
N THR A 46 2.35 -30.77 14.98
CA THR A 46 3.53 -31.33 15.66
C THR A 46 3.20 -32.43 16.67
N ARG A 47 2.04 -32.34 17.33
CA ARG A 47 1.62 -33.36 18.30
C ARG A 47 0.12 -33.36 18.54
N PHE A 48 -0.34 -34.49 19.05
CA PHE A 48 -1.68 -34.66 19.62
C PHE A 48 -1.58 -34.84 21.13
N SER A 49 -2.58 -34.34 21.84
CA SER A 49 -2.84 -34.71 23.23
C SER A 49 -4.29 -35.16 23.36
N HIS A 50 -4.54 -36.14 24.22
CA HIS A 50 -5.89 -36.66 24.44
C HIS A 50 -6.11 -36.96 25.92
N LYS A 51 -7.31 -36.64 26.38
CA LYS A 51 -7.82 -36.97 27.71
C LYS A 51 -9.16 -37.66 27.53
N LYS A 52 -9.17 -38.98 27.76
CA LYS A 52 -10.41 -39.77 27.77
C LYS A 52 -11.21 -39.43 29.02
N ALA A 53 -12.53 -39.39 28.87
CA ALA A 53 -13.46 -39.35 29.99
C ALA A 53 -13.24 -40.55 30.92
N THR A 54 -13.22 -40.30 32.23
CA THR A 54 -13.16 -41.37 33.24
C THR A 54 -14.53 -41.75 33.81
N SER A 55 -15.57 -40.98 33.45
CA SER A 55 -16.96 -41.25 33.79
C SER A 55 -17.89 -40.57 32.78
N ASP A 56 -19.14 -40.99 32.77
CA ASP A 56 -20.20 -40.46 31.90
C ASP A 56 -20.55 -38.98 32.19
N LYS A 57 -19.86 -38.36 33.15
CA LYS A 57 -20.02 -36.95 33.53
C LYS A 57 -18.86 -36.07 33.07
N GLN A 58 -17.83 -36.63 32.43
CA GLN A 58 -16.65 -35.91 31.97
C GLN A 58 -16.58 -35.93 30.45
N ALA A 59 -16.34 -34.78 29.83
CA ALA A 59 -16.07 -34.74 28.39
C ALA A 59 -14.70 -35.36 28.08
N SER A 60 -14.61 -36.04 26.94
CA SER A 60 -13.31 -36.37 26.35
C SER A 60 -12.79 -35.13 25.61
N VAL A 61 -11.49 -34.89 25.70
CA VAL A 61 -10.83 -33.77 25.00
C VAL A 61 -9.70 -34.32 24.15
N ALA A 62 -9.62 -33.89 22.90
CA ALA A 62 -8.45 -34.09 22.08
C ALA A 62 -7.96 -32.73 21.57
N SER A 63 -6.66 -32.49 21.66
CA SER A 63 -6.04 -31.25 21.23
C SER A 63 -4.94 -31.54 20.21
N ALA A 64 -4.87 -30.69 19.19
CA ALA A 64 -3.83 -30.69 18.18
C ALA A 64 -2.95 -29.46 18.39
N HIS A 65 -1.64 -29.66 18.46
CA HIS A 65 -0.67 -28.59 18.57
C HIS A 65 -0.08 -28.28 17.19
N LEU A 66 -0.08 -26.99 16.87
CA LEU A 66 0.28 -26.46 15.56
C LEU A 66 1.43 -25.48 15.74
N ILE A 67 2.35 -25.47 14.77
CA ILE A 67 3.36 -24.40 14.63
C ILE A 67 3.03 -23.63 13.36
N PHE A 68 2.89 -22.31 13.50
CA PHE A 68 2.74 -21.37 12.40
C PHE A 68 4.09 -20.73 12.13
N PHE A 69 4.48 -20.70 10.86
CA PHE A 69 5.73 -20.09 10.40
C PHE A 69 5.41 -18.87 9.54
N GLN A 70 5.86 -17.69 9.98
CA GLN A 70 5.73 -16.44 9.23
C GLN A 70 7.12 -15.81 9.07
N GLY A 71 7.72 -16.00 7.88
CA GLY A 71 9.15 -15.73 7.68
C GLY A 71 10.01 -16.65 8.56
N GLU A 72 10.87 -16.06 9.39
CA GLU A 72 11.76 -16.78 10.33
C GLU A 72 11.15 -16.97 11.72
N ARG A 73 9.91 -16.50 11.95
CA ARG A 73 9.26 -16.58 13.27
C ARG A 73 8.35 -17.80 13.38
N GLU A 74 8.38 -18.43 14.55
CA GLU A 74 7.57 -19.59 14.91
C GLU A 74 6.55 -19.23 15.99
N TYR A 75 5.32 -19.73 15.86
CA TYR A 75 4.25 -19.50 16.83
C TYR A 75 3.54 -20.81 17.15
N GLU A 76 3.52 -21.20 18.42
CA GLU A 76 2.80 -22.40 18.88
C GLU A 76 1.33 -22.06 19.16
N LEU A 77 0.43 -22.86 18.60
CA LEU A 77 -1.01 -22.78 18.79
C LEU A 77 -1.55 -24.17 19.16
N MET A 78 -2.66 -24.20 19.88
CA MET A 78 -3.33 -25.44 20.27
C MET A 78 -4.82 -25.32 20.01
N ILE A 79 -5.39 -26.20 19.21
CA ILE A 79 -6.84 -26.28 18.94
C ILE A 79 -7.42 -27.57 19.50
N SER A 80 -8.60 -27.51 20.09
CA SER A 80 -9.21 -28.65 20.77
C SER A 80 -10.59 -29.03 20.22
N ILE A 81 -10.95 -30.29 20.43
CA ILE A 81 -12.30 -30.84 20.27
C ILE A 81 -12.80 -31.36 21.61
N TYR A 82 -14.05 -31.05 21.92
CA TYR A 82 -14.73 -31.53 23.13
C TYR A 82 -15.85 -32.49 22.71
N GLU A 83 -15.87 -33.67 23.32
CA GLU A 83 -16.92 -34.67 23.11
C GLU A 83 -17.66 -34.89 24.43
N SER A 84 -18.94 -34.50 24.47
CA SER A 84 -19.80 -34.66 25.65
C SER A 84 -20.02 -36.13 25.96
N ALA A 85 -20.09 -36.46 27.25
CA ALA A 85 -20.39 -37.81 27.73
C ALA A 85 -21.90 -38.07 27.92
N ASP A 86 -22.76 -37.07 27.67
CA ASP A 86 -24.19 -37.26 27.83
C ASP A 86 -24.77 -38.16 26.72
N SER A 87 -25.31 -39.31 27.13
CA SER A 87 -25.74 -40.43 26.29
C SER A 87 -26.81 -40.12 25.23
N ILE A 88 -27.39 -38.91 25.26
CA ILE A 88 -28.55 -38.54 24.44
C ILE A 88 -28.12 -37.85 23.13
N SER A 89 -26.95 -37.21 23.07
CA SER A 89 -26.33 -36.74 21.82
C SER A 89 -24.81 -36.60 21.96
N TYR A 90 -24.06 -37.35 21.13
CA TYR A 90 -22.61 -37.15 20.98
C TYR A 90 -22.36 -35.86 20.19
N GLU A 91 -22.53 -34.73 20.84
CA GLU A 91 -22.19 -33.43 20.27
C GLU A 91 -20.68 -33.20 20.39
N LYS A 92 -20.07 -32.94 19.23
CA LYS A 92 -18.66 -32.55 19.11
C LYS A 92 -18.59 -31.05 18.91
N GLU A 93 -17.94 -30.36 19.83
CA GLU A 93 -17.66 -28.93 19.70
C GLU A 93 -16.22 -28.74 19.21
N TYR A 94 -16.09 -28.05 18.08
CA TYR A 94 -14.80 -27.78 17.44
C TYR A 94 -14.37 -26.35 17.73
N GLU A 95 -13.17 -26.20 18.28
CA GLU A 95 -12.59 -24.90 18.57
C GLU A 95 -12.22 -24.13 17.28
N SER A 96 -12.27 -22.81 17.38
CA SER A 96 -11.80 -21.87 16.38
C SER A 96 -10.88 -20.87 17.05
N ILE A 97 -9.70 -20.64 16.48
CA ILE A 97 -8.73 -19.67 16.99
C ILE A 97 -8.54 -18.55 15.99
N HIS A 98 -8.55 -17.32 16.50
CA HIS A 98 -8.13 -16.15 15.75
C HIS A 98 -6.66 -15.86 16.07
N TRP A 99 -5.81 -15.91 15.06
CA TRP A 99 -4.39 -15.64 15.18
C TRP A 99 -3.94 -14.69 14.06
N ASN A 100 -3.45 -13.51 14.42
CA ASN A 100 -3.16 -12.42 13.48
C ASN A 100 -4.32 -12.17 12.52
N GLU A 101 -4.07 -12.31 11.22
CA GLU A 101 -5.03 -12.16 10.14
C GLU A 101 -5.67 -13.49 9.73
N TYR A 102 -5.52 -14.56 10.49
CA TYR A 102 -6.06 -15.88 10.16
C TYR A 102 -7.06 -16.34 11.22
N THR A 103 -8.13 -16.98 10.76
CA THR A 103 -9.03 -17.79 11.59
C THR A 103 -8.79 -19.25 11.25
N VAL A 104 -8.47 -20.05 12.25
CA VAL A 104 -8.18 -21.49 12.09
C VAL A 104 -9.28 -22.26 12.81
N LYS A 105 -10.08 -23.01 12.06
CA LYS A 105 -11.19 -23.78 12.59
C LYS A 105 -10.98 -25.27 12.38
N LEU A 106 -11.00 -26.04 13.46
CA LEU A 106 -10.97 -27.49 13.38
C LEU A 106 -12.27 -28.02 12.75
N LYS A 107 -12.17 -28.99 11.85
CA LYS A 107 -13.32 -29.65 11.23
C LYS A 107 -13.42 -31.12 11.57
N HIS A 108 -12.27 -31.79 11.63
CA HIS A 108 -12.20 -33.22 11.86
C HIS A 108 -10.82 -33.60 12.42
N ILE A 109 -10.77 -34.70 13.17
CA ILE A 109 -9.56 -35.25 13.78
C ILE A 109 -9.48 -36.75 13.53
N SER A 110 -8.41 -37.20 12.87
CA SER A 110 -7.98 -38.59 12.87
C SER A 110 -6.92 -38.77 13.96
N TYR A 111 -7.27 -39.48 15.03
CA TYR A 111 -6.43 -39.62 16.21
C TYR A 111 -5.01 -40.10 15.87
N ASN A 112 -4.01 -39.33 16.30
CA ASN A 112 -2.57 -39.61 16.11
C ASN A 112 -2.07 -39.60 14.65
N GLU A 113 -2.89 -39.16 13.69
CA GLU A 113 -2.54 -39.19 12.27
C GLU A 113 -2.62 -37.79 11.64
N SER A 114 -3.81 -37.20 11.63
CA SER A 114 -4.08 -35.97 10.91
C SER A 114 -5.26 -35.18 11.45
N ILE A 115 -5.36 -33.91 11.07
CA ILE A 115 -6.54 -33.09 11.29
C ILE A 115 -6.97 -32.40 10.00
N ASP A 116 -8.25 -32.09 9.91
CA ASP A 116 -8.77 -31.22 8.86
C ASP A 116 -9.07 -29.85 9.48
N VAL A 117 -8.47 -28.80 8.92
CA VAL A 117 -8.68 -27.42 9.35
C VAL A 117 -9.18 -26.57 8.19
N VAL A 118 -10.00 -25.56 8.51
CA VAL A 118 -10.29 -24.45 7.59
C VAL A 118 -9.52 -23.24 8.08
N ILE A 119 -8.68 -22.69 7.22
CA ILE A 119 -7.87 -21.50 7.50
C ILE A 119 -8.40 -20.37 6.63
N THR A 120 -9.00 -19.36 7.25
CA THR A 120 -9.56 -18.19 6.55
C THR A 120 -8.73 -16.96 6.86
N LYS A 121 -8.29 -16.21 5.85
CA LYS A 121 -7.65 -14.91 6.03
C LYS A 121 -8.71 -13.83 6.28
N ASN A 122 -8.65 -13.20 7.45
CA ASN A 122 -9.44 -12.04 7.81
C ASN A 122 -8.79 -10.78 7.22
N ASP A 123 -9.13 -10.44 5.98
CA ASP A 123 -8.65 -9.23 5.30
C ASP A 123 -8.95 -7.92 6.09
N THR A 124 -9.87 -7.97 7.05
CA THR A 124 -10.30 -6.81 7.86
C THR A 124 -9.42 -6.51 9.08
N LEU A 125 -8.58 -7.45 9.54
CA LEU A 125 -7.78 -7.27 10.77
C LEU A 125 -6.32 -6.80 10.52
N ILE A 126 -5.87 -6.80 9.27
CA ILE A 126 -4.47 -6.56 8.88
C ILE A 126 -4.02 -5.11 9.13
N ASN A 127 -4.95 -4.14 9.15
CA ASN A 127 -4.56 -2.73 9.04
C ASN A 127 -4.38 -1.95 10.36
N LYS A 128 -4.59 -2.55 11.55
CA LYS A 128 -4.70 -1.69 12.75
C LYS A 128 -3.40 -1.34 13.48
N ASN A 129 -2.43 -2.24 13.69
CA ASN A 129 -1.43 -1.98 14.75
C ASN A 129 0.06 -2.25 14.46
N ILE A 130 0.48 -2.63 13.25
CA ILE A 130 1.92 -2.60 12.94
C ILE A 130 2.25 -1.19 12.42
N PRO A 131 3.13 -0.41 13.07
CA PRO A 131 3.65 0.81 12.48
C PRO A 131 4.43 0.41 11.22
N LEU A 132 3.79 0.55 10.07
CA LEU A 132 4.43 0.38 8.77
C LEU A 132 5.48 1.48 8.62
N ASP A 133 6.71 1.08 8.28
CA ASP A 133 7.76 2.00 7.84
C ASP A 133 7.26 2.78 6.61
N LYS A 134 7.68 4.05 6.48
CA LYS A 134 7.44 4.89 5.30
C LYS A 134 7.69 4.10 4.01
N ASN A 135 8.79 3.35 3.90
CA ASN A 135 9.08 2.59 2.67
C ASN A 135 8.01 1.52 2.36
N GLN A 136 7.49 0.84 3.37
CA GLN A 136 6.41 -0.14 3.19
C GLN A 136 5.12 0.53 2.71
N LEU A 137 4.82 1.73 3.21
CA LEU A 137 3.68 2.52 2.73
C LEU A 137 3.86 2.96 1.28
N LEU A 138 5.08 3.34 0.88
CA LEU A 138 5.39 3.68 -0.52
C LEU A 138 5.23 2.47 -1.44
N ASP A 139 5.72 1.30 -1.02
CA ASP A 139 5.57 0.06 -1.78
C ASP A 139 4.09 -0.31 -1.96
N GLN A 140 3.27 -0.14 -0.93
CA GLN A 140 1.83 -0.35 -1.00
C GLN A 140 1.16 0.66 -1.94
N ALA A 141 1.51 1.95 -1.84
CA ALA A 141 0.97 2.99 -2.73
C ALA A 141 1.31 2.70 -4.19
N ASN A 142 2.57 2.35 -4.48
CA ASN A 142 3.03 2.01 -5.82
C ASN A 142 2.29 0.78 -6.36
N LYS A 143 2.09 -0.27 -5.55
CA LYS A 143 1.29 -1.45 -5.94
C LYS A 143 -0.15 -1.08 -6.30
N ILE A 144 -0.81 -0.22 -5.52
CA ILE A 144 -2.16 0.26 -5.80
C ILE A 144 -2.20 1.00 -7.14
N ILE A 145 -1.25 1.94 -7.36
CA ILE A 145 -1.15 2.70 -8.60
C ILE A 145 -0.97 1.77 -9.81
N THR A 146 0.03 0.88 -9.78
CA THR A 146 0.30 -0.04 -10.89
C THR A 146 -0.88 -0.98 -11.16
N SER A 147 -1.57 -1.43 -10.10
CA SER A 147 -2.73 -2.31 -10.24
C SER A 147 -3.95 -1.60 -10.85
N LYS A 148 -4.23 -0.36 -10.45
CA LYS A 148 -5.40 0.40 -10.94
C LYS A 148 -5.15 1.08 -12.28
N TYR A 149 -3.94 1.59 -12.48
CA TYR A 149 -3.56 2.42 -13.62
C TYR A 149 -2.30 1.87 -14.28
N ALA A 150 -2.37 0.67 -14.84
CA ALA A 150 -1.21 0.00 -15.45
C ALA A 150 -0.53 0.79 -16.59
N ARG A 151 -1.23 1.76 -17.19
CA ARG A 151 -0.68 2.67 -18.20
C ARG A 151 0.00 3.91 -17.62
N PHE A 152 -0.24 4.22 -16.36
CA PHE A 152 0.38 5.33 -15.66
C PHE A 152 1.78 4.90 -15.21
N VAL A 153 2.79 5.48 -15.86
CA VAL A 153 4.20 5.29 -15.51
C VAL A 153 4.74 6.64 -15.07
N PHE A 154 5.34 6.68 -13.89
CA PHE A 154 5.97 7.88 -13.35
C PHE A 154 7.36 7.54 -12.80
N ASP A 155 8.23 8.54 -12.77
CA ASP A 155 9.55 8.45 -12.13
C ASP A 155 9.46 9.04 -10.72
N PRO A 156 9.62 8.23 -9.65
CA PRO A 156 9.59 8.70 -8.27
C PRO A 156 10.59 9.84 -7.97
N LEU A 157 11.71 9.91 -8.68
CA LEU A 157 12.74 10.95 -8.47
C LEU A 157 12.26 12.35 -8.88
N LEU A 158 11.16 12.44 -9.64
CA LEU A 158 10.56 13.71 -10.04
C LEU A 158 9.50 14.20 -9.06
N TYR A 159 9.28 13.47 -7.96
CA TYR A 159 8.28 13.78 -6.94
C TYR A 159 8.93 13.86 -5.56
N GLU A 160 8.42 14.78 -4.75
CA GLU A 160 8.56 14.71 -3.31
C GLU A 160 7.46 13.81 -2.77
N ILE A 161 7.87 12.74 -2.08
CA ILE A 161 6.97 11.69 -1.62
C ILE A 161 6.92 11.67 -0.10
N THR A 162 5.72 11.89 0.44
CA THR A 162 5.47 11.96 1.88
C THR A 162 4.35 10.99 2.27
N ALA A 163 4.45 10.39 3.46
CA ALA A 163 3.46 9.48 3.99
C ALA A 163 2.84 10.10 5.25
N TRP A 164 1.52 10.06 5.36
CA TRP A 164 0.78 10.70 6.45
C TRP A 164 -0.26 9.74 7.00
N LYS A 165 -0.49 9.78 8.31
CA LYS A 165 -1.46 8.93 8.98
C LYS A 165 -2.17 9.67 10.11
N ASN A 166 -3.45 9.37 10.28
CA ASN A 166 -4.22 9.65 11.48
C ASN A 166 -5.04 8.41 11.88
N SER A 167 -6.01 8.54 12.78
CA SER A 167 -6.83 7.41 13.21
C SER A 167 -7.76 6.88 12.10
N GLU A 168 -8.11 7.70 11.11
CA GLU A 168 -9.05 7.36 10.04
C GLU A 168 -8.40 6.84 8.76
N LYS A 169 -7.26 7.42 8.37
CA LYS A 169 -6.65 7.14 7.07
C LYS A 169 -5.13 7.18 7.08
N THR A 170 -4.55 6.43 6.17
CA THR A 170 -3.13 6.51 5.80
C THR A 170 -3.04 6.91 4.33
N ILE A 171 -2.29 7.96 4.02
CA ILE A 171 -2.15 8.51 2.68
C ILE A 171 -0.68 8.66 2.30
N VAL A 172 -0.36 8.44 1.03
CA VAL A 172 0.94 8.76 0.43
C VAL A 172 0.71 9.84 -0.61
N LYS A 173 1.39 10.98 -0.46
CA LYS A 173 1.29 12.12 -1.36
C LYS A 173 2.52 12.17 -2.25
N TYR A 174 2.28 12.38 -3.54
CA TYR A 174 3.30 12.55 -4.57
C TYR A 174 3.17 13.97 -5.12
N ARG A 175 4.05 14.86 -4.67
CA ARG A 175 4.09 16.26 -5.12
C ARG A 175 5.16 16.43 -6.19
N ARG A 176 4.80 16.92 -7.37
CA ARG A 176 5.77 17.13 -8.45
C ARG A 176 6.78 18.21 -8.04
N ILE A 177 8.08 17.89 -8.14
CA ILE A 177 9.16 18.80 -7.71
C ILE A 177 9.21 20.05 -8.60
N ILE A 178 9.00 19.88 -9.91
CA ILE A 178 8.95 20.96 -10.91
C ILE A 178 7.67 20.83 -11.73
N LYS A 179 6.80 21.84 -11.64
CA LYS A 179 5.57 21.95 -12.44
C LYS A 179 5.88 22.71 -13.73
N PHE A 180 5.53 22.13 -14.88
CA PHE A 180 5.75 22.76 -16.18
C PHE A 180 4.41 22.95 -16.89
N THR A 181 4.13 24.17 -17.33
CA THR A 181 2.95 24.50 -18.12
C THR A 181 3.42 24.84 -19.53
N PRO A 182 3.18 23.96 -20.53
CA PRO A 182 3.59 24.22 -21.90
C PRO A 182 2.74 25.35 -22.52
N LEU A 183 3.28 25.95 -23.59
CA LEU A 183 2.69 27.14 -24.20
C LEU A 183 1.26 26.91 -24.72
N ASP A 184 1.01 25.73 -25.28
CA ASP A 184 -0.28 25.32 -25.83
C ASP A 184 -1.34 24.98 -24.77
N LYS A 185 -0.94 24.84 -23.50
CA LYS A 185 -1.83 24.53 -22.36
C LYS A 185 -1.84 25.60 -21.27
N LYS A 186 -1.41 26.82 -21.59
CA LYS A 186 -1.28 27.92 -20.61
C LYS A 186 -2.59 28.25 -19.88
N ASP A 187 -3.72 28.05 -20.55
CA ASP A 187 -5.06 28.34 -20.00
C ASP A 187 -5.75 27.09 -19.43
N GLU A 188 -5.07 25.94 -19.41
CA GLU A 188 -5.59 24.70 -18.82
C GLU A 188 -5.24 24.60 -17.33
N ASN A 189 -6.17 24.07 -16.53
CA ASN A 189 -5.92 23.75 -15.14
C ASN A 189 -5.35 22.33 -15.03
N LEU A 190 -4.03 22.23 -15.16
CA LEU A 190 -3.30 20.96 -15.12
C LEU A 190 -3.06 20.50 -13.68
N ASP A 191 -3.28 19.20 -13.45
CA ASP A 191 -2.93 18.52 -12.20
C ASP A 191 -1.50 17.95 -12.31
N TYR A 192 -0.71 18.14 -11.27
CA TYR A 192 0.69 17.67 -11.20
C TYR A 192 0.94 16.72 -10.04
N ASP A 193 0.11 16.84 -9.02
CA ASP A 193 0.24 16.15 -7.75
C ASP A 193 -0.86 15.09 -7.67
N PHE A 194 -0.56 13.98 -7.03
CA PHE A 194 -1.55 12.94 -6.76
C PHE A 194 -1.31 12.32 -5.39
N GLU A 195 -2.35 11.70 -4.85
CA GLU A 195 -2.25 11.01 -3.57
C GLU A 195 -2.95 9.65 -3.61
N VAL A 196 -2.40 8.70 -2.88
CA VAL A 196 -2.95 7.36 -2.70
C VAL A 196 -3.39 7.21 -1.25
N ASN A 197 -4.68 6.98 -1.05
CA ASN A 197 -5.23 6.60 0.24
C ASN A 197 -5.12 5.09 0.39
N LEU A 198 -4.26 4.63 1.29
CA LEU A 198 -3.98 3.20 1.51
C LEU A 198 -5.13 2.49 2.24
N THR A 199 -5.95 3.23 3.00
CA THR A 199 -7.08 2.67 3.76
C THR A 199 -8.20 2.21 2.83
N ASN A 200 -8.54 3.01 1.82
CA ASN A 200 -9.63 2.70 0.87
C ASN A 200 -9.15 2.47 -0.57
N GLN A 201 -7.83 2.48 -0.78
CA GLN A 201 -7.16 2.31 -2.07
C GLN A 201 -7.55 3.35 -3.14
N HIS A 202 -8.10 4.50 -2.75
CA HIS A 202 -8.40 5.58 -3.69
C HIS A 202 -7.13 6.31 -4.14
N VAL A 203 -7.09 6.69 -5.42
CA VAL A 203 -6.02 7.51 -6.01
C VAL A 203 -6.65 8.80 -6.53
N SER A 204 -6.33 9.93 -5.89
CA SER A 204 -6.80 11.26 -6.29
C SER A 204 -5.72 11.97 -7.11
N PRO A 205 -6.05 12.65 -8.22
CA PRO A 205 -7.39 12.89 -8.76
C PRO A 205 -7.95 11.75 -9.64
N PHE A 206 -7.20 10.68 -9.87
CA PHE A 206 -7.45 9.72 -10.96
C PHE A 206 -8.79 8.99 -10.87
N ASP A 207 -9.23 8.59 -9.68
CA ASP A 207 -10.51 7.88 -9.49
C ASP A 207 -11.73 8.79 -9.73
N PHE A 208 -11.56 10.12 -9.64
CA PHE A 208 -12.66 11.08 -9.78
C PHE A 208 -12.74 11.70 -11.16
N TRP A 209 -11.59 12.07 -11.73
CA TRP A 209 -11.50 12.87 -12.95
C TRP A 209 -10.71 12.18 -14.07
N GLY A 210 -10.21 10.96 -13.83
CA GLY A 210 -9.32 10.29 -14.76
C GLY A 210 -7.94 10.93 -14.85
N LEU A 211 -7.24 10.67 -15.95
CA LEU A 211 -5.89 11.18 -16.21
C LEU A 211 -5.89 12.40 -17.14
N ASP A 212 -7.05 12.85 -17.62
CA ASP A 212 -7.15 13.82 -18.71
C ASP A 212 -6.55 15.20 -18.35
N ARG A 213 -6.64 15.58 -17.07
CA ARG A 213 -6.05 16.82 -16.55
C ARG A 213 -4.65 16.64 -15.97
N PHE A 214 -4.21 15.40 -15.80
CA PHE A 214 -2.92 15.14 -15.19
C PHE A 214 -1.81 15.36 -16.22
N TYR A 215 -0.85 16.21 -15.88
CA TYR A 215 0.20 16.60 -16.80
C TYR A 215 1.29 15.53 -16.90
N PHE A 216 1.49 15.04 -18.13
CA PHE A 216 2.61 14.17 -18.50
C PHE A 216 3.50 14.94 -19.47
N PRO A 217 4.77 15.19 -19.14
CA PRO A 217 5.67 15.83 -20.09
C PRO A 217 5.90 14.93 -21.29
N THR A 218 5.80 15.50 -22.49
CA THR A 218 6.32 14.87 -23.70
C THR A 218 7.85 14.81 -23.67
N ILE A 219 8.48 14.08 -24.59
CA ILE A 219 9.95 14.03 -24.71
C ILE A 219 10.51 15.45 -24.94
N GLU A 220 9.90 16.22 -25.83
CA GLU A 220 10.30 17.59 -26.14
C GLU A 220 10.14 18.52 -24.92
N GLU A 221 9.04 18.39 -24.19
CA GLU A 221 8.81 19.17 -22.97
C GLU A 221 9.82 18.81 -21.87
N GLN A 222 10.17 17.52 -21.74
CA GLN A 222 11.19 17.09 -20.78
C GLN A 222 12.58 17.65 -21.14
N GLU A 223 12.92 17.75 -22.43
CA GLU A 223 14.15 18.42 -22.87
C GLU A 223 14.16 19.91 -22.51
N LYS A 224 13.04 20.61 -22.68
CA LYS A 224 12.88 22.01 -22.23
C LYS A 224 13.05 22.14 -20.71
N ILE A 225 12.42 21.26 -19.93
CA ILE A 225 12.57 21.23 -18.47
C ILE A 225 14.04 21.02 -18.08
N ASN A 226 14.72 20.06 -18.70
CA ASN A 226 16.14 19.78 -18.44
C ASN A 226 17.05 20.95 -18.80
N PHE A 227 16.76 21.64 -19.91
CA PHE A 227 17.45 22.87 -20.31
C PHE A 227 17.32 23.94 -19.21
N ILE A 228 16.11 24.17 -18.70
CA ILE A 228 15.86 25.18 -17.65
C ILE A 228 16.51 24.79 -16.33
N ILE A 229 16.42 23.51 -15.93
CA ILE A 229 17.09 22.97 -14.75
C ILE A 229 18.58 23.29 -14.79
N LYS A 230 19.23 23.02 -15.92
CA LYS A 230 20.67 23.24 -16.09
C LYS A 230 21.02 24.73 -16.15
N ALA A 231 20.23 25.53 -16.85
CA ALA A 231 20.51 26.95 -17.07
C ALA A 231 20.26 27.80 -15.81
N PHE A 232 19.21 27.48 -15.05
CA PHE A 232 18.75 28.28 -13.92
C PHE A 232 19.09 27.68 -12.54
N GLY A 233 19.42 26.38 -12.48
CA GLY A 233 19.76 25.69 -11.24
C GLY A 233 18.52 25.30 -10.42
N LEU A 234 17.56 24.63 -11.06
CA LEU A 234 16.37 24.07 -10.38
C LEU A 234 16.61 22.60 -9.97
N PRO A 235 15.82 22.06 -9.02
CA PRO A 235 14.87 22.76 -8.14
C PRO A 235 15.56 23.52 -7.00
N ARG A 236 14.89 24.53 -6.44
CA ARG A 236 15.26 25.07 -5.12
C ARG A 236 14.51 24.32 -4.03
N PHE A 237 15.25 23.59 -3.19
CA PHE A 237 14.66 22.81 -2.09
C PHE A 237 13.94 23.72 -1.09
N GLY A 238 12.78 23.26 -0.58
CA GLY A 238 11.92 24.05 0.31
C GLY A 238 11.07 25.10 -0.40
N PHE A 239 11.11 25.14 -1.74
CA PHE A 239 10.24 25.97 -2.55
C PHE A 239 9.42 25.11 -3.53
N ASN A 240 8.23 25.59 -3.84
CA ASN A 240 7.50 25.20 -5.03
C ASN A 240 8.24 25.75 -6.25
N ASN A 241 8.45 24.92 -7.27
CA ASN A 241 9.12 25.33 -8.50
C ASN A 241 8.13 25.15 -9.65
N SER A 242 7.76 26.24 -10.31
CA SER A 242 6.85 26.23 -11.47
C SER A 242 7.47 26.96 -12.65
N ILE A 243 7.24 26.44 -13.84
CA ILE A 243 7.75 26.96 -15.10
C ILE A 243 6.57 27.09 -16.05
N VAL A 244 6.37 28.29 -16.58
CA VAL A 244 5.37 28.55 -17.63
C VAL A 244 6.09 28.93 -18.92
N GLU A 245 5.85 28.17 -19.98
CA GLU A 245 6.40 28.45 -21.29
C GLU A 245 5.65 29.62 -21.96
N GLY A 246 6.38 30.69 -22.27
CA GLY A 246 5.92 31.78 -23.15
C GLY A 246 6.43 31.59 -24.60
N PRO A 247 6.12 32.48 -25.55
CA PRO A 247 6.63 32.38 -26.92
C PRO A 247 8.17 32.38 -26.99
N ASP A 248 8.79 33.42 -26.40
CA ASP A 248 10.24 33.68 -26.53
C ASP A 248 11.04 33.41 -25.25
N MET A 249 10.35 33.18 -24.12
CA MET A 249 10.96 33.02 -22.81
C MET A 249 10.20 32.02 -21.93
N TYR A 250 10.86 31.53 -20.89
CA TYR A 250 10.24 30.81 -19.79
C TYR A 250 10.02 31.75 -18.60
N SER A 251 8.83 31.74 -18.02
CA SER A 251 8.55 32.38 -16.73
C SER A 251 8.73 31.36 -15.61
N ILE A 252 9.69 31.58 -14.72
CA ILE A 252 9.99 30.67 -13.60
C ILE A 252 9.46 31.30 -12.32
N TYR A 253 8.66 30.55 -11.57
CA TYR A 253 8.10 30.92 -10.29
C TYR A 253 8.69 30.02 -9.21
N ILE A 254 9.18 30.64 -8.15
CA ILE A 254 9.75 29.96 -6.98
C ILE A 254 9.10 30.56 -5.76
N ASP A 255 8.31 29.80 -5.01
CA ASP A 255 7.57 30.32 -3.86
C ASP A 255 7.45 29.30 -2.73
N ASN A 256 7.30 29.79 -1.52
CA ASN A 256 6.93 29.00 -0.35
C ASN A 256 6.05 29.86 0.57
N GLU A 257 5.83 29.42 1.81
CA GLU A 257 4.97 30.12 2.76
C GLU A 257 5.46 31.52 3.15
N ILE A 258 6.76 31.82 2.98
CA ILE A 258 7.38 33.05 3.47
C ILE A 258 7.95 33.95 2.36
N ALA A 259 8.27 33.40 1.20
CA ALA A 259 8.99 34.11 0.14
C ALA A 259 8.56 33.69 -1.26
N PHE A 260 8.75 34.59 -2.21
CA PHE A 260 8.49 34.33 -3.63
C PHE A 260 9.54 34.98 -4.52
N GLY A 261 9.70 34.42 -5.71
CA GLY A 261 10.56 34.90 -6.78
C GLY A 261 9.94 34.59 -8.14
N ARG A 262 10.05 35.53 -9.07
CA ARG A 262 9.66 35.39 -10.47
C ARG A 262 10.81 35.82 -11.36
N TYR A 263 11.19 34.94 -12.27
CA TYR A 263 12.35 35.10 -13.15
C TYR A 263 11.95 34.81 -14.59
N PHE A 264 12.73 35.32 -15.54
CA PHE A 264 12.45 35.21 -16.97
C PHE A 264 13.69 34.74 -17.71
N LEU A 265 13.63 33.54 -18.29
CA LEU A 265 14.74 32.91 -18.99
C LEU A 265 14.53 32.95 -20.50
N ASP A 266 15.46 33.52 -21.25
CA ASP A 266 15.42 33.49 -22.71
C ASP A 266 15.57 32.05 -23.23
N LYS A 267 14.67 31.63 -24.12
CA LYS A 267 14.61 30.24 -24.59
C LYS A 267 15.85 29.80 -25.37
N THR A 268 16.52 30.74 -26.02
CA THR A 268 17.63 30.45 -26.93
C THR A 268 18.96 30.42 -26.20
N THR A 269 19.17 31.40 -25.33
CA THR A 269 20.45 31.65 -24.65
C THR A 269 20.50 31.03 -23.26
N GLY A 270 19.34 30.75 -22.65
CA GLY A 270 19.26 30.27 -21.27
C GLY A 270 19.74 31.29 -20.26
N LYS A 271 19.76 32.58 -20.62
CA LYS A 271 20.12 33.69 -19.73
C LYS A 271 18.87 34.40 -19.25
N GLU A 272 18.94 34.96 -18.05
CA GLU A 272 17.90 35.83 -17.56
C GLU A 272 17.81 37.09 -18.45
N CYS A 273 16.60 37.39 -18.94
CA CYS A 273 16.38 38.42 -19.98
C CYS A 273 15.47 39.57 -19.57
N MET A 274 14.87 39.49 -18.38
CA MET A 274 14.11 40.58 -17.77
C MET A 274 14.54 40.70 -16.31
N GLY A 275 14.15 41.79 -15.63
CA GLY A 275 14.41 41.91 -14.20
C GLY A 275 13.65 40.85 -13.40
N SER A 276 14.30 40.30 -12.37
CA SER A 276 13.66 39.43 -11.39
C SER A 276 12.72 40.23 -10.47
N ILE A 277 11.68 39.57 -9.99
CA ILE A 277 10.80 40.09 -8.95
C ILE A 277 10.89 39.14 -7.77
N GLU A 278 11.38 39.62 -6.65
CA GLU A 278 11.54 38.83 -5.42
C GLU A 278 10.93 39.57 -4.25
N GLY A 279 10.43 38.82 -3.27
CA GLY A 279 9.85 39.40 -2.07
C GLY A 279 9.51 38.36 -1.01
N SER A 280 8.98 38.86 0.09
CA SER A 280 8.45 38.05 1.18
C SER A 280 6.96 38.28 1.32
N TYR A 281 6.23 37.21 1.66
CA TYR A 281 4.85 37.37 2.07
C TYR A 281 4.81 38.03 3.44
N ALA A 282 3.81 38.89 3.67
CA ALA A 282 3.55 39.38 5.02
C ALA A 282 3.18 38.17 5.88
N THR A 283 3.77 38.07 7.07
CA THR A 283 3.36 37.08 8.06
C THR A 283 1.87 37.26 8.32
N MET A 284 1.08 36.24 8.02
CA MET A 284 -0.34 36.24 8.40
C MET A 284 -0.39 36.33 9.94
N PRO A 285 -1.31 37.13 10.50
CA PRO A 285 -1.51 37.15 11.94
C PRO A 285 -1.88 35.74 12.41
N ASP A 286 -1.35 35.34 13.57
CA ASP A 286 -1.66 34.05 14.19
C ASP A 286 -3.17 33.97 14.41
N PHE A 287 -3.85 33.17 13.60
CA PHE A 287 -5.23 32.80 13.85
C PHE A 287 -5.24 31.67 14.88
N PRO A 288 -6.22 31.63 15.80
CA PRO A 288 -6.36 30.48 16.69
C PRO A 288 -6.53 29.23 15.83
N GLU A 289 -5.54 28.34 15.86
CA GLU A 289 -5.60 27.08 15.14
C GLU A 289 -6.80 26.28 15.67
N PHE A 290 -7.65 25.82 14.76
CA PHE A 290 -8.64 24.82 15.11
C PHE A 290 -7.90 23.56 15.55
N ILE A 291 -7.99 23.23 16.83
CA ILE A 291 -7.39 22.01 17.38
C ILE A 291 -8.13 20.82 16.76
N ASN A 292 -7.57 20.28 15.68
CA ASN A 292 -7.98 18.99 15.16
C ASN A 292 -7.52 17.93 16.17
N ALA A 293 -8.47 17.18 16.74
CA ALA A 293 -8.19 16.14 17.72
C ALA A 293 -7.43 14.93 17.12
N ASP A 294 -7.46 14.77 15.79
CA ASP A 294 -6.80 13.68 15.08
C ASP A 294 -6.17 14.19 13.75
N PRO A 295 -5.11 15.01 13.85
CA PRO A 295 -4.44 15.55 12.68
C PRO A 295 -3.73 14.45 11.89
N LEU A 296 -3.61 14.63 10.58
CA LEU A 296 -2.69 13.85 9.78
C LEU A 296 -1.26 14.19 10.21
N ILE A 297 -0.55 13.20 10.71
CA ILE A 297 0.85 13.33 11.12
C ILE A 297 1.71 12.67 10.04
N GLU A 298 2.76 13.37 9.60
CA GLU A 298 3.74 12.81 8.68
C GLU A 298 4.51 11.69 9.38
N ILE A 299 4.61 10.54 8.72
CA ILE A 299 5.45 9.42 9.15
C ILE A 299 6.87 9.71 8.64
N LYS A 300 7.74 10.07 9.58
CA LYS A 300 9.18 10.22 9.35
C LYS A 300 9.87 8.85 9.33
N GLU A 301 11.06 8.81 8.73
CA GLU A 301 11.92 7.62 8.60
C GLU A 301 12.07 6.80 9.90
#